data_AF-A0A1E3QG61-F1
#
_entry.id   AF-A0A1E3QG61-F1
#
_cell.length_a   1.000
_cell.length_b   1.000
_cell.length_c   1.000
_cell.angle_alpha   90.00
_cell.angle_beta   90.00
_cell.angle_gamma   90.00
#
_symmetry.space_group_name_H-M   'P 1'
#
loop_
_entity.id
_entity.type
_entity.pdbx_description
1 polymer ?
#
loop_
_entity_poly.entity_id
_entity_poly.type
_entity_poly.pdbx_seq_one_letter_code
_entity_poly.pdbx_strand_id
1 'polypeptide(L)'
;MSDGILKPEKDYSDVLEVELPKIEELLTTDIQGAVERLLALEKQTRQSSDLASTEKLLVKIITIYKGVGDWKQMNEQVQLLSKKHGQLKQAITRMVQEVITFLDEAPDMETKVETIENIRTVTEGKIFVEVERARVTRTLAKIKEDRGDIETAADLMCDLQVETYGSMDNREKTEFILEQVQLCVARGDFSQATVLSRKISTKYFDNPEVQDLRLRFYELMIQISLHDDKYLDVCKHYRAVYDTPSVKDDEFKWKDVLRSIVYFIILAPFDNEQSDLIHRIESDTRLQLLPMESELIKCFTVDELMRWPRIDEIYGVQLRKVAVFDVSSPKGEKRWDDLRKRVIEHNIRVVAKYYTRIHTSRLKTLLDLSDQETETYLSDLVTQGTIYARINRPERIVTFDKPKDANDVLNEWSSNISSLLGLVETLSHLISKEEMISVKA
;
A
#
# COMPACT_ATOMS: atom_id res chain seq x y z
N MET A 1 -14.08 30.72 9.22
CA MET A 1 -15.06 31.82 9.18
C MET A 1 -16.36 31.25 9.72
N SER A 2 -16.63 31.52 10.99
CA SER A 2 -17.83 31.04 11.69
C SER A 2 -19.06 31.62 11.00
N ASP A 3 -19.79 30.76 10.26
CA ASP A 3 -21.17 31.05 9.85
C ASP A 3 -21.96 31.22 11.15
N GLY A 4 -22.12 32.48 11.57
CA GLY A 4 -22.98 32.84 12.67
C GLY A 4 -24.37 32.31 12.35
N ILE A 5 -24.96 31.62 13.33
CA ILE A 5 -26.36 31.23 13.32
C ILE A 5 -27.15 32.51 13.01
N LEU A 6 -27.61 32.64 11.76
CA LEU A 6 -28.53 33.70 11.37
C LEU A 6 -29.76 33.50 12.24
N LYS A 7 -29.99 34.44 13.16
CA LYS A 7 -31.25 34.46 13.93
C LYS A 7 -32.39 34.55 12.91
N PRO A 8 -33.37 33.64 12.95
CA PRO A 8 -34.51 33.72 12.07
C PRO A 8 -35.20 35.06 12.27
N GLU A 9 -35.51 35.78 11.17
CA GLU A 9 -36.27 37.04 11.26
C GLU A 9 -37.73 36.77 11.68
N LYS A 10 -38.21 35.55 11.45
CA LYS A 10 -39.50 34.99 11.93
C LYS A 10 -39.39 33.47 12.05
N ASP A 11 -39.76 32.93 13.21
CA ASP A 11 -39.94 31.49 13.43
C ASP A 11 -41.28 31.04 12.82
N TYR A 12 -41.23 30.10 11.87
CA TYR A 12 -42.42 29.51 11.25
C TYR A 12 -42.74 28.11 11.80
N SER A 13 -42.09 27.68 12.89
CA SER A 13 -42.30 26.38 13.54
C SER A 13 -43.76 26.09 13.84
N ASP A 14 -44.47 27.09 14.37
CA ASP A 14 -45.85 26.95 14.84
C ASP A 14 -46.84 26.88 13.66
N VAL A 15 -46.51 27.55 12.55
CA VAL A 15 -47.30 27.49 11.31
C VAL A 15 -47.11 26.13 10.64
N LEU A 16 -45.90 25.57 10.70
CA LEU A 16 -45.60 24.25 10.18
C LEU A 16 -46.28 23.13 10.97
N GLU A 17 -46.32 23.20 12.29
CA GLU A 17 -47.02 22.19 13.10
C GLU A 17 -48.54 22.15 12.83
N VAL A 18 -49.13 23.26 12.37
CA VAL A 18 -50.56 23.33 12.00
C VAL A 18 -50.82 22.97 10.53
N GLU A 19 -49.91 23.30 9.62
CA GLU A 19 -50.06 23.02 8.19
C GLU A 19 -49.61 21.59 7.82
N LEU A 20 -48.63 21.00 8.51
CA LEU A 20 -48.14 19.63 8.22
C LEU A 20 -49.24 18.55 8.29
N PRO A 21 -50.12 18.53 9.31
CA PRO A 21 -51.23 17.56 9.36
C PRO A 21 -52.25 17.77 8.24
N LYS A 22 -52.53 19.02 7.87
CA LYS A 22 -53.46 19.36 6.77
C LYS A 22 -52.91 18.93 5.41
N ILE A 23 -51.60 18.99 5.25
CA ILE A 23 -50.91 18.53 4.06
C ILE A 23 -50.91 16.99 4.01
N GLU A 24 -50.73 16.32 5.15
CA GLU A 24 -50.89 14.85 5.28
C GLU A 24 -52.32 14.37 4.98
N GLU A 25 -53.35 15.17 5.29
CA GLU A 25 -54.73 14.88 4.87
C GLU A 25 -54.92 15.06 3.35
N LEU A 26 -54.37 16.13 2.77
CA LEU A 26 -54.43 16.42 1.33
C LEU A 26 -53.65 15.41 0.47
N LEU A 27 -52.65 14.74 1.04
CA LEU A 27 -51.87 13.68 0.41
C LEU A 27 -52.72 12.50 -0.08
N THR A 28 -53.88 12.27 0.54
CA THR A 28 -54.82 11.22 0.13
C THR A 28 -55.65 11.60 -1.10
N THR A 29 -55.69 12.88 -1.47
CA THR A 29 -56.59 13.43 -2.50
C THR A 29 -55.86 14.07 -3.68
N ASP A 30 -54.78 14.82 -3.45
CA ASP A 30 -53.98 15.47 -4.51
C ASP A 30 -52.51 15.68 -4.09
N ILE A 31 -51.63 14.86 -4.65
CA ILE A 31 -50.18 14.83 -4.35
C ILE A 31 -49.48 16.09 -4.91
N GLN A 32 -49.89 16.59 -6.07
CA GLN A 32 -49.25 17.74 -6.71
C GLN A 32 -49.61 19.05 -5.99
N GLY A 33 -50.88 19.23 -5.60
CA GLY A 33 -51.31 20.37 -4.81
C GLY A 33 -50.66 20.45 -3.42
N ALA A 34 -50.43 19.29 -2.78
CA ALA A 34 -49.70 19.21 -1.52
C ALA A 34 -48.23 19.69 -1.67
N VAL A 35 -47.55 19.27 -2.74
CA VAL A 35 -46.17 19.68 -3.01
C VAL A 35 -46.07 21.16 -3.36
N GLU A 36 -46.99 21.72 -4.17
CA GLU A 36 -47.00 23.15 -4.48
C GLU A 36 -47.16 24.02 -3.23
N ARG A 37 -48.02 23.59 -2.30
CA ARG A 37 -48.22 24.26 -1.01
C ARG A 37 -46.97 24.18 -0.13
N LEU A 38 -46.29 23.04 -0.10
CA LEU A 38 -44.99 22.88 0.57
C LEU A 38 -43.90 23.74 -0.07
N LEU A 39 -43.85 23.85 -1.40
CA LEU A 39 -42.89 24.71 -2.11
C LEU A 39 -43.16 26.21 -1.87
N ALA A 40 -44.42 26.60 -1.69
CA ALA A 40 -44.78 27.96 -1.31
C ALA A 40 -44.31 28.29 0.12
N LEU A 41 -44.49 27.36 1.07
CA LEU A 41 -43.99 27.49 2.45
C LEU A 41 -42.45 27.45 2.50
N GLU A 42 -41.80 26.63 1.67
CA GLU A 42 -40.33 26.61 1.50
C GLU A 42 -39.82 27.97 1.04
N LYS A 43 -40.52 28.62 0.09
CA LYS A 43 -40.13 29.95 -0.37
C LYS A 43 -40.22 31.00 0.75
N GLN A 44 -41.25 30.95 1.59
CA GLN A 44 -41.43 31.90 2.70
C GLN A 44 -40.38 31.69 3.80
N THR A 45 -40.16 30.43 4.19
CA THR A 45 -39.19 30.05 5.22
C THR A 45 -37.73 30.26 4.78
N ARG A 46 -37.45 30.10 3.47
CA ARG A 46 -36.15 30.46 2.89
C ARG A 46 -35.91 31.96 2.90
N GLN A 47 -36.92 32.77 2.58
CA GLN A 47 -36.81 34.23 2.64
C GLN A 47 -36.56 34.74 4.07
N SER A 48 -37.12 34.07 5.07
CA SER A 48 -36.89 34.41 6.49
C SER A 48 -35.63 33.79 7.11
N SER A 49 -34.84 33.06 6.32
CA SER A 49 -33.62 32.35 6.78
C SER A 49 -33.86 31.41 7.98
N ASP A 50 -35.05 30.82 8.08
CA ASP A 50 -35.39 29.88 9.17
C ASP A 50 -34.89 28.47 8.83
N LEU A 51 -33.80 28.07 9.48
CA LEU A 51 -33.09 26.82 9.22
C LEU A 51 -33.88 25.58 9.65
N ALA A 52 -34.51 25.60 10.81
CA ALA A 52 -35.22 24.43 11.35
C ALA A 52 -36.50 24.14 10.53
N SER A 53 -37.20 25.18 10.12
CA SER A 53 -38.41 25.09 9.32
C SER A 53 -38.12 24.66 7.88
N THR A 54 -37.08 25.21 7.26
CA THR A 54 -36.65 24.80 5.91
C THR A 54 -36.14 23.36 5.89
N GLU A 55 -35.38 22.92 6.89
CA GLU A 55 -34.95 21.52 7.03
C GLU A 55 -36.15 20.57 7.08
N LYS A 56 -37.10 20.81 8.00
CA LYS A 56 -38.30 19.95 8.13
C LYS A 56 -39.12 19.90 6.85
N LEU A 57 -39.29 21.05 6.17
CA LEU A 57 -40.02 21.13 4.91
C LEU A 57 -39.37 20.31 3.80
N LEU A 58 -38.05 20.43 3.63
CA LEU A 58 -37.32 19.65 2.62
C LEU A 58 -37.39 18.15 2.88
N VAL A 59 -37.18 17.73 4.13
CA VAL A 59 -37.31 16.32 4.52
C VAL A 59 -38.73 15.82 4.26
N LYS A 60 -39.76 16.62 4.59
CA LYS A 60 -41.15 16.22 4.34
C LYS A 60 -41.47 16.08 2.86
N ILE A 61 -41.01 17.00 2.01
CA ILE A 61 -41.16 16.88 0.55
C ILE A 61 -40.59 15.54 0.07
N ILE A 62 -39.40 15.15 0.53
CA ILE A 62 -38.78 13.87 0.13
C ILE A 62 -39.58 12.68 0.66
N THR A 63 -40.00 12.69 1.94
CA THR A 63 -40.76 11.57 2.51
C THR A 63 -42.11 11.34 1.83
N ILE A 64 -42.72 12.40 1.30
CA ILE A 64 -43.96 12.33 0.52
C ILE A 64 -43.73 11.57 -0.78
N TYR A 65 -42.70 11.93 -1.54
CA TYR A 65 -42.36 11.23 -2.77
C TYR A 65 -41.97 9.77 -2.54
N LYS A 66 -41.31 9.47 -1.41
CA LYS A 66 -41.04 8.10 -0.98
C LYS A 66 -42.34 7.33 -0.70
N GLY A 67 -43.30 7.92 0.00
CA GLY A 67 -44.59 7.28 0.32
C GLY A 67 -45.42 6.94 -0.92
N VAL A 68 -45.27 7.72 -1.99
CA VAL A 68 -45.92 7.49 -3.29
C VAL A 68 -45.15 6.49 -4.16
N GLY A 69 -43.84 6.30 -3.93
CA GLY A 69 -42.97 5.42 -4.70
C GLY A 69 -42.46 6.03 -6.02
N ASP A 70 -42.68 7.33 -6.24
CA ASP A 70 -42.27 8.04 -7.47
C ASP A 70 -40.85 8.63 -7.33
N TRP A 71 -39.84 7.78 -7.49
CA TRP A 71 -38.42 8.15 -7.40
C TRP A 71 -37.96 9.16 -8.47
N LYS A 72 -38.57 9.14 -9.66
CA LYS A 72 -38.24 10.07 -10.75
C LYS A 72 -38.59 11.52 -10.40
N GLN A 73 -39.81 11.75 -9.90
CA GLN A 73 -40.21 13.09 -9.48
C GLN A 73 -39.41 13.56 -8.27
N MET A 74 -39.06 12.64 -7.35
CA MET A 74 -38.16 12.97 -6.24
C MET A 74 -36.81 13.50 -6.75
N ASN A 75 -36.21 12.82 -7.73
CA ASN A 75 -34.93 13.22 -8.32
C ASN A 75 -35.01 14.62 -8.97
N GLU A 76 -36.07 14.90 -9.72
CA GLU A 76 -36.31 16.22 -10.31
C GLU A 76 -36.48 17.31 -9.24
N GLN A 77 -37.24 17.04 -8.18
CA GLN A 77 -37.42 18.00 -7.09
C GLN A 77 -36.13 18.26 -6.31
N VAL A 78 -35.33 17.22 -6.06
CA VAL A 78 -34.00 17.37 -5.43
C VAL A 78 -33.09 18.23 -6.30
N GLN A 79 -33.07 18.01 -7.62
CA GLN A 79 -32.32 18.87 -8.55
C GLN A 79 -32.81 20.32 -8.49
N LEU A 80 -34.13 20.55 -8.56
CA LEU A 80 -34.71 21.89 -8.52
C LEU A 80 -34.39 22.62 -7.21
N LEU A 81 -34.66 22.00 -6.07
CA LEU A 81 -34.42 22.55 -4.74
C LEU A 81 -32.94 22.88 -4.52
N SER A 82 -32.03 22.07 -5.07
CA SER A 82 -30.60 22.29 -4.97
C SER A 82 -30.06 23.43 -5.86
N LYS A 83 -30.79 23.80 -6.92
CA LYS A 83 -30.47 24.89 -7.86
C LYS A 83 -31.14 26.20 -7.47
N LYS A 84 -32.12 26.20 -6.54
CA LYS A 84 -32.80 27.43 -6.11
C LYS A 84 -31.82 28.38 -5.42
N HIS A 85 -31.86 29.64 -5.84
CA HIS A 85 -31.02 30.70 -5.27
C HIS A 85 -31.45 31.03 -3.83
N GLY A 86 -30.47 31.12 -2.92
CA GLY A 86 -30.67 31.51 -1.53
C GLY A 86 -31.01 30.36 -0.57
N GLN A 87 -30.82 29.10 -0.97
CA GLN A 87 -31.07 27.98 -0.07
C GLN A 87 -29.95 27.82 0.97
N LEU A 88 -30.35 27.52 2.22
CA LEU A 88 -29.43 27.32 3.32
C LEU A 88 -28.61 26.04 3.12
N LYS A 89 -27.28 26.13 3.30
CA LYS A 89 -26.35 25.02 3.06
C LYS A 89 -26.66 23.80 3.93
N GLN A 90 -26.93 24.01 5.23
CA GLN A 90 -27.27 22.92 6.17
C GLN A 90 -28.58 22.21 5.78
N ALA A 91 -29.57 22.97 5.29
CA ALA A 91 -30.83 22.41 4.81
C ALA A 91 -30.63 21.49 3.60
N ILE A 92 -29.74 21.86 2.66
CA ILE A 92 -29.35 20.99 1.54
C ILE A 92 -28.61 19.74 2.05
N THR A 93 -27.71 19.88 3.02
CA THR A 93 -26.99 18.72 3.59
C THR A 93 -27.96 17.72 4.22
N ARG A 94 -28.90 18.18 5.05
CA ARG A 94 -29.93 17.33 5.66
C ARG A 94 -30.82 16.67 4.62
N MET A 95 -31.24 17.44 3.61
CA MET A 95 -32.01 16.91 2.49
C MET A 95 -31.28 15.76 1.79
N VAL A 96 -29.99 15.93 1.47
CA VAL A 96 -29.18 14.88 0.83
C VAL A 96 -28.97 13.68 1.74
N GLN A 97 -28.72 13.88 3.05
CA GLN A 97 -28.57 12.79 4.02
C GLN A 97 -29.82 11.91 4.12
N GLU A 98 -31.01 12.51 4.13
CA GLU A 98 -32.27 11.76 4.15
C GLU A 98 -32.48 10.97 2.85
N VAL A 99 -32.14 11.54 1.69
CA VAL A 99 -32.18 10.79 0.43
C VAL A 99 -31.23 9.60 0.48
N ILE A 100 -30.03 9.76 1.06
CA ILE A 100 -29.04 8.68 1.21
C ILE A 100 -29.58 7.56 2.09
N THR A 101 -30.21 7.86 3.22
CA THR A 101 -30.85 6.82 4.05
C THR A 101 -31.96 6.09 3.31
N PHE A 102 -32.66 6.75 2.39
CA PHE A 102 -33.70 6.11 1.58
C PHE A 102 -33.14 5.24 0.44
N LEU A 103 -31.87 5.39 0.04
CA LEU A 103 -31.25 4.53 -0.97
C LEU A 103 -31.16 3.06 -0.56
N ASP A 104 -31.16 2.77 0.74
CA ASP A 104 -31.09 1.38 1.24
C ASP A 104 -32.45 0.68 1.23
N GLU A 105 -33.54 1.44 1.16
CA GLU A 105 -34.92 0.93 1.07
C GLU A 105 -35.46 0.93 -0.38
N ALA A 106 -34.63 1.26 -1.37
CA ALA A 106 -35.03 1.29 -2.76
C ALA A 106 -35.38 -0.12 -3.29
N PRO A 107 -36.54 -0.31 -3.95
CA PRO A 107 -37.01 -1.63 -4.38
C PRO A 107 -36.31 -2.16 -5.63
N ASP A 108 -35.64 -1.30 -6.42
CA ASP A 108 -35.02 -1.69 -7.69
C ASP A 108 -33.60 -1.14 -7.85
N MET A 109 -32.71 -1.95 -8.43
CA MET A 109 -31.29 -1.63 -8.59
C MET A 109 -31.04 -0.58 -9.67
N GLU A 110 -31.94 -0.40 -10.63
CA GLU A 110 -31.85 0.69 -11.63
C GLU A 110 -32.24 2.04 -11.05
N THR A 111 -33.35 2.10 -10.30
CA THR A 111 -33.77 3.34 -9.62
C THR A 111 -32.74 3.81 -8.59
N LYS A 112 -32.09 2.87 -7.89
CA LYS A 112 -30.96 3.18 -7.01
C LYS A 112 -29.80 3.86 -7.76
N VAL A 113 -29.43 3.38 -8.93
CA VAL A 113 -28.36 3.99 -9.76
C VAL A 113 -28.78 5.38 -10.25
N GLU A 114 -29.99 5.54 -10.76
CA GLU A 114 -30.50 6.82 -11.26
C GLU A 114 -30.55 7.88 -10.14
N THR A 115 -31.01 7.53 -8.95
CA THR A 115 -31.01 8.46 -7.80
C THR A 115 -29.59 8.81 -7.34
N ILE A 116 -28.66 7.84 -7.34
CA ILE A 116 -27.25 8.11 -7.01
C ILE A 116 -26.61 9.07 -8.03
N GLU A 117 -26.83 8.87 -9.33
CA GLU A 117 -26.31 9.77 -10.37
C GLU A 117 -26.84 11.19 -10.20
N ASN A 118 -28.14 11.33 -9.91
CA ASN A 118 -28.76 12.61 -9.60
C ASN A 118 -28.11 13.29 -8.38
N ILE A 119 -27.84 12.56 -7.30
CA ILE A 119 -27.13 13.10 -6.13
C ILE A 119 -25.71 13.53 -6.51
N ARG A 120 -24.98 12.77 -7.34
CA ARG A 120 -23.63 13.15 -7.78
C ARG A 120 -23.63 14.45 -8.59
N THR A 121 -24.61 14.65 -9.47
CA THR A 121 -24.76 15.91 -10.23
C THR A 121 -25.13 17.08 -9.30
N VAL A 122 -25.99 16.84 -8.31
CA VAL A 122 -26.45 17.89 -7.37
C VAL A 122 -25.35 18.33 -6.40
N THR A 123 -24.46 17.43 -6.05
CA THR A 123 -23.34 17.64 -5.10
C THR A 123 -22.05 18.13 -5.78
N GLU A 124 -22.01 18.15 -7.11
CA GLU A 124 -20.84 18.63 -7.86
C GLU A 124 -20.55 20.11 -7.57
N GLY A 125 -19.31 20.42 -7.19
CA GLY A 125 -18.85 21.79 -6.90
C GLY A 125 -19.29 22.36 -5.53
N LYS A 126 -19.92 21.56 -4.65
CA LYS A 126 -20.38 22.02 -3.33
C LYS A 126 -19.56 21.41 -2.19
N ILE A 127 -18.63 22.19 -1.63
CA ILE A 127 -17.67 21.77 -0.57
C ILE A 127 -18.38 21.14 0.66
N PHE A 128 -19.56 21.64 1.03
CA PHE A 128 -20.26 21.22 2.25
C PHE A 128 -21.00 19.87 2.15
N VAL A 129 -21.07 19.25 0.96
CA VAL A 129 -21.70 17.93 0.72
C VAL A 129 -20.72 16.93 0.08
N GLU A 130 -19.42 17.23 0.09
CA GLU A 130 -18.40 16.35 -0.50
C GLU A 130 -18.28 14.99 0.19
N VAL A 131 -18.46 14.96 1.51
CA VAL A 131 -18.44 13.71 2.30
C VAL A 131 -19.57 12.77 1.87
N GLU A 132 -20.77 13.31 1.75
CA GLU A 132 -21.95 12.55 1.33
C GLU A 132 -21.81 12.08 -0.12
N ARG A 133 -21.25 12.91 -1.00
CA ARG A 133 -20.91 12.53 -2.39
C ARG A 133 -19.94 11.34 -2.44
N ALA A 134 -18.91 11.35 -1.59
CA ALA A 134 -17.95 10.24 -1.52
C ALA A 134 -18.62 8.93 -1.11
N ARG A 135 -19.47 8.95 -0.07
CA ARG A 135 -20.22 7.78 0.40
C ARG A 135 -21.15 7.21 -0.66
N VAL A 136 -21.90 8.07 -1.34
CA VAL A 136 -22.81 7.67 -2.42
C VAL A 136 -22.06 7.07 -3.60
N THR A 137 -20.89 7.64 -3.94
CA THR A 137 -20.05 7.10 -5.01
C THR A 137 -19.46 5.75 -4.64
N ARG A 138 -19.11 5.51 -3.36
CA ARG A 138 -18.68 4.19 -2.86
C ARG A 138 -19.74 3.12 -3.13
N THR A 139 -20.99 3.43 -2.81
CA THR A 139 -22.12 2.51 -3.05
C THR A 139 -22.33 2.25 -4.54
N LEU A 140 -22.22 3.28 -5.38
CA LEU A 140 -22.29 3.12 -6.84
C LEU A 140 -21.15 2.24 -7.37
N ALA A 141 -19.93 2.45 -6.89
CA ALA A 141 -18.76 1.67 -7.30
C ALA A 141 -18.95 0.18 -6.97
N LYS A 142 -19.45 -0.15 -5.77
CA LYS A 142 -19.78 -1.54 -5.39
C LYS A 142 -20.84 -2.16 -6.29
N ILE A 143 -21.92 -1.43 -6.60
CA ILE A 143 -22.96 -1.92 -7.51
C ILE A 143 -22.39 -2.19 -8.92
N LYS A 144 -21.47 -1.35 -9.39
CA LYS A 144 -20.81 -1.54 -10.69
C LYS A 144 -19.81 -2.69 -10.68
N GLU A 145 -19.08 -2.87 -9.58
CA GLU A 145 -18.19 -4.01 -9.33
C GLU A 145 -18.97 -5.32 -9.35
N ASP A 146 -20.12 -5.39 -8.67
CA ASP A 146 -21.02 -6.57 -8.67
C ASP A 146 -21.57 -6.88 -10.07
N ARG A 147 -21.73 -5.86 -10.93
CA ARG A 147 -22.12 -6.00 -12.34
C ARG A 147 -20.95 -6.36 -13.27
N GLY A 148 -19.72 -6.40 -12.75
CA GLY A 148 -18.49 -6.71 -13.50
C GLY A 148 -17.89 -5.53 -14.26
N ASP A 149 -18.41 -4.30 -14.08
CA ASP A 149 -17.88 -3.10 -14.72
C ASP A 149 -16.81 -2.42 -13.83
N ILE A 150 -15.65 -3.06 -13.76
CA ILE A 150 -14.52 -2.66 -12.91
C ILE A 150 -13.87 -1.37 -13.41
N GLU A 151 -13.83 -1.15 -14.73
CA GLU A 151 -13.21 0.04 -15.32
C GLU A 151 -13.95 1.31 -14.89
N THR A 152 -15.28 1.36 -15.08
CA THR A 152 -16.02 2.55 -14.70
C THR A 152 -16.10 2.72 -13.18
N ALA A 153 -16.10 1.64 -12.40
CA ALA A 153 -16.00 1.72 -10.95
C ALA A 153 -14.67 2.34 -10.50
N ALA A 154 -13.54 1.93 -11.11
CA ALA A 154 -12.21 2.45 -10.80
C ALA A 154 -12.09 3.94 -11.15
N ASP A 155 -12.55 4.37 -12.32
CA ASP A 155 -12.50 5.79 -12.72
C ASP A 155 -13.32 6.68 -11.79
N LEU A 156 -14.56 6.25 -11.48
CA LEU A 156 -15.44 6.99 -10.58
C LEU A 156 -14.85 7.18 -9.17
N MET A 157 -14.14 6.16 -8.68
CA MET A 157 -13.48 6.21 -7.37
C MET A 157 -12.18 7.02 -7.43
N CYS A 158 -11.38 6.92 -8.50
CA CYS A 158 -10.13 7.65 -8.64
C CYS A 158 -10.33 9.16 -8.84
N ASP A 159 -11.45 9.58 -9.44
CA ASP A 159 -11.83 10.98 -9.56
C ASP A 159 -12.08 11.65 -8.20
N LEU A 160 -12.44 10.87 -7.17
CA LEU A 160 -12.62 11.37 -5.83
C LEU A 160 -11.27 11.56 -5.13
N GLN A 161 -10.86 12.82 -4.98
CA GLN A 161 -9.65 13.18 -4.23
C GLN A 161 -9.92 13.28 -2.72
N VAL A 162 -10.20 12.12 -2.11
CA VAL A 162 -10.68 12.00 -0.71
C VAL A 162 -9.68 12.53 0.33
N GLU A 163 -8.41 12.68 -0.04
CA GLU A 163 -7.36 13.26 0.82
C GLU A 163 -7.59 14.74 1.15
N THR A 164 -8.24 15.47 0.24
CA THR A 164 -8.46 16.92 0.38
C THR A 164 -9.59 17.24 1.36
N TYR A 165 -10.42 16.25 1.71
CA TYR A 165 -11.58 16.43 2.55
C TYR A 165 -11.17 16.54 4.02
N GLY A 166 -10.97 17.77 4.50
CA GLY A 166 -10.64 18.05 5.90
C GLY A 166 -11.68 17.57 6.91
N SER A 167 -12.94 17.42 6.51
CA SER A 167 -14.07 17.06 7.37
C SER A 167 -14.29 15.56 7.58
N MET A 168 -13.58 14.69 6.85
CA MET A 168 -13.71 13.23 6.98
C MET A 168 -12.76 12.68 8.04
N ASP A 169 -13.20 11.62 8.72
CA ASP A 169 -12.35 10.87 9.64
C ASP A 169 -11.21 10.16 8.90
N ASN A 170 -10.05 10.06 9.55
CA ASN A 170 -8.84 9.49 8.97
C ASN A 170 -9.00 7.99 8.65
N ARG A 171 -9.83 7.28 9.43
CA ARG A 171 -10.14 5.86 9.17
C ARG A 171 -10.92 5.70 7.88
N GLU A 172 -12.00 6.50 7.74
CA GLU A 172 -12.85 6.49 6.56
C GLU A 172 -12.03 6.84 5.31
N LYS A 173 -11.18 7.88 5.36
CA LYS A 173 -10.24 8.22 4.28
C LYS A 173 -9.35 7.05 3.87
N THR A 174 -8.80 6.33 4.85
CA THR A 174 -7.90 5.20 4.58
C THR A 174 -8.67 4.06 3.91
N GLU A 175 -9.89 3.74 4.35
CA GLU A 175 -10.75 2.76 3.68
C GLU A 175 -11.03 3.14 2.22
N PHE A 176 -11.34 4.41 1.97
CA PHE A 176 -11.58 4.91 0.60
C PHE A 176 -10.35 4.73 -0.30
N ILE A 177 -9.17 5.10 0.18
CA ILE A 177 -7.92 4.94 -0.60
C ILE A 177 -7.61 3.46 -0.83
N LEU A 178 -7.88 2.58 0.15
CA LEU A 178 -7.67 1.14 0.00
C LEU A 178 -8.61 0.54 -1.07
N GLU A 179 -9.88 0.92 -1.08
CA GLU A 179 -10.82 0.50 -2.13
C GLU A 179 -10.40 1.02 -3.52
N GLN A 180 -9.93 2.27 -3.61
CA GLN A 180 -9.36 2.82 -4.85
C GLN A 180 -8.16 1.99 -5.35
N VAL A 181 -7.26 1.60 -4.44
CA VAL A 181 -6.10 0.77 -4.76
C VAL A 181 -6.56 -0.62 -5.22
N GLN A 182 -7.52 -1.23 -4.53
CA GLN A 182 -8.06 -2.55 -4.89
C GLN A 182 -8.67 -2.55 -6.30
N LEU A 183 -9.49 -1.54 -6.63
CA LEU A 183 -10.09 -1.40 -7.96
C LEU A 183 -9.03 -1.14 -9.04
N CYS A 184 -8.00 -0.32 -8.75
CA CYS A 184 -6.87 -0.13 -9.67
C CYS A 184 -6.09 -1.42 -9.92
N VAL A 185 -5.88 -2.23 -8.87
CA VAL A 185 -5.22 -3.54 -8.99
C VAL A 185 -6.08 -4.52 -9.81
N ALA A 186 -7.39 -4.51 -9.62
CA ALA A 186 -8.32 -5.33 -10.41
C ALA A 186 -8.36 -4.91 -11.89
N ARG A 187 -8.21 -3.61 -12.18
CA ARG A 187 -8.05 -3.08 -13.55
C ARG A 187 -6.69 -3.41 -14.18
N GLY A 188 -5.67 -3.70 -13.36
CA GLY A 188 -4.29 -3.94 -13.81
C GLY A 188 -3.42 -2.69 -13.91
N ASP A 189 -3.88 -1.55 -13.38
CA ASP A 189 -3.13 -0.28 -13.39
C ASP A 189 -2.28 -0.09 -12.14
N PHE A 190 -1.18 -0.83 -12.07
CA PHE A 190 -0.26 -0.84 -10.94
C PHE A 190 0.46 0.52 -10.71
N SER A 191 0.66 1.31 -11.75
CA SER A 191 1.25 2.65 -11.64
C SER A 191 0.35 3.60 -10.84
N GLN A 192 -0.95 3.62 -11.13
CA GLN A 192 -1.91 4.45 -10.40
C GLN A 192 -2.09 3.94 -8.96
N ALA A 193 -2.16 2.62 -8.77
CA ALA A 193 -2.19 1.99 -7.46
C ALA A 193 -0.99 2.39 -6.59
N THR A 194 0.21 2.47 -7.17
CA THR A 194 1.44 2.94 -6.49
C THR A 194 1.38 4.42 -6.11
N VAL A 195 0.78 5.26 -6.96
CA VAL A 195 0.60 6.69 -6.66
C VAL A 195 -0.40 6.86 -5.52
N LEU A 196 -1.51 6.11 -5.53
CA LEU A 196 -2.54 6.14 -4.50
C LEU A 196 -2.03 5.61 -3.14
N SER A 197 -1.20 4.57 -3.15
CA SER A 197 -0.66 3.99 -1.90
C SER A 197 0.29 4.94 -1.16
N ARG A 198 1.04 5.78 -1.88
CA ARG A 198 1.92 6.81 -1.29
C ARG A 198 1.17 7.90 -0.52
N LYS A 199 -0.14 8.01 -0.75
CA LYS A 199 -0.99 9.04 -0.14
C LYS A 199 -1.42 8.66 1.27
N ILE A 200 -1.30 7.38 1.63
CA ILE A 200 -1.55 6.91 2.99
C ILE A 200 -0.28 7.14 3.83
N SER A 201 -0.44 7.78 4.98
CA SER A 201 0.65 7.99 5.93
C SER A 201 0.96 6.70 6.70
N THR A 202 2.20 6.22 6.61
CA THR A 202 2.65 5.01 7.33
C THR A 202 2.56 5.14 8.85
N LYS A 203 2.65 6.37 9.38
CA LYS A 203 2.51 6.66 10.82
C LYS A 203 1.10 6.39 11.35
N TYR A 204 0.09 6.43 10.48
CA TYR A 204 -1.30 6.19 10.89
C TYR A 204 -1.53 4.72 11.27
N PHE A 205 -0.74 3.80 10.70
CA PHE A 205 -0.82 2.36 10.94
C PHE A 205 -0.14 1.88 12.23
N ASP A 206 0.47 2.77 13.01
CA ASP A 206 1.03 2.44 14.32
C ASP A 206 -0.06 2.38 15.41
N ASN A 207 -1.28 2.84 15.11
CA ASN A 207 -2.41 2.79 16.02
C ASN A 207 -3.02 1.37 16.09
N PRO A 208 -3.30 0.83 17.30
CA PRO A 208 -3.79 -0.54 17.46
C PRO A 208 -5.22 -0.76 16.94
N GLU A 209 -6.04 0.29 16.82
CA GLU A 209 -7.41 0.20 16.29
C GLU A 209 -7.48 -0.01 14.76
N VAL A 210 -6.35 0.18 14.06
CA VAL A 210 -6.26 0.21 12.59
C VAL A 210 -5.58 -1.05 12.02
N GLN A 211 -5.44 -2.11 12.83
CA GLN A 211 -4.74 -3.33 12.42
C GLN A 211 -5.35 -4.01 11.19
N ASP A 212 -6.69 -4.03 11.07
CA ASP A 212 -7.36 -4.63 9.91
C ASP A 212 -7.04 -3.89 8.60
N LEU A 213 -7.00 -2.55 8.64
CA LEU A 213 -6.66 -1.73 7.48
C LEU A 213 -5.18 -1.86 7.13
N ARG A 214 -4.31 -2.03 8.13
CA ARG A 214 -2.89 -2.28 7.93
C ARG A 214 -2.65 -3.60 7.18
N LEU A 215 -3.37 -4.67 7.53
CA LEU A 215 -3.25 -5.96 6.85
C LEU A 215 -3.70 -5.87 5.39
N ARG A 216 -4.89 -5.32 5.12
CA ARG A 216 -5.36 -5.08 3.74
C ARG A 216 -4.42 -4.21 2.94
N PHE A 217 -3.90 -3.14 3.54
CA PHE A 217 -2.93 -2.26 2.89
C PHE A 217 -1.70 -3.04 2.44
N TYR A 218 -1.09 -3.82 3.32
CA TYR A 218 0.12 -4.56 2.97
C TYR A 218 -0.15 -5.71 2.00
N GLU A 219 -1.30 -6.38 2.06
CA GLU A 219 -1.69 -7.39 1.06
C GLU A 219 -1.76 -6.78 -0.35
N LEU A 220 -2.40 -5.62 -0.50
CA LEU A 220 -2.47 -4.89 -1.77
C LEU A 220 -1.08 -4.39 -2.22
N MET A 221 -0.29 -3.88 -1.28
CA MET A 221 1.08 -3.45 -1.57
C MET A 221 1.98 -4.60 -2.04
N ILE A 222 1.83 -5.78 -1.45
CA ILE A 222 2.54 -6.99 -1.88
C ILE A 222 2.13 -7.33 -3.31
N GLN A 223 0.84 -7.30 -3.65
CA GLN A 223 0.39 -7.57 -5.03
C GLN A 223 0.99 -6.59 -6.04
N ILE A 224 1.04 -5.29 -5.70
CA ILE A 224 1.65 -4.25 -6.54
C ILE A 224 3.16 -4.50 -6.71
N SER A 225 3.88 -4.69 -5.60
CA SER A 225 5.34 -4.86 -5.65
C SER A 225 5.76 -6.20 -6.27
N LEU A 226 4.89 -7.23 -6.23
CA LEU A 226 5.08 -8.49 -6.96
C LEU A 226 4.81 -8.35 -8.46
N HIS A 227 4.06 -7.33 -8.90
CA HIS A 227 3.92 -7.03 -10.32
C HIS A 227 5.17 -6.33 -10.86
N ASP A 228 5.74 -5.41 -10.08
CA ASP A 228 6.93 -4.63 -10.42
C ASP A 228 8.27 -5.37 -10.22
N ASP A 229 8.22 -6.64 -9.79
CA ASP A 229 9.39 -7.48 -9.44
C ASP A 229 10.34 -6.82 -8.40
N LYS A 230 9.81 -5.91 -7.57
CA LYS A 230 10.56 -5.22 -6.50
C LYS A 230 10.59 -6.07 -5.23
N TYR A 231 11.40 -7.12 -5.25
CA TYR A 231 11.47 -8.09 -4.16
C TYR A 231 11.87 -7.46 -2.80
N LEU A 232 12.74 -6.45 -2.79
CA LEU A 232 13.18 -5.79 -1.56
C LEU A 232 12.02 -5.04 -0.85
N ASP A 233 11.16 -4.37 -1.62
CA ASP A 233 9.98 -3.69 -1.08
C ASP A 233 8.95 -4.69 -0.56
N VAL A 234 8.77 -5.81 -1.27
CA VAL A 234 7.94 -6.94 -0.81
C VAL A 234 8.41 -7.44 0.56
N CYS A 235 9.72 -7.57 0.77
CA CYS A 235 10.28 -7.96 2.08
C CYS A 235 9.94 -6.96 3.18
N LYS A 236 10.07 -5.65 2.90
CA LYS A 236 9.72 -4.59 3.85
C LYS A 236 8.23 -4.65 4.21
N HIS A 237 7.35 -4.89 3.23
CA HIS A 237 5.92 -5.02 3.45
C HIS A 237 5.58 -6.26 4.30
N TYR A 238 6.14 -7.43 3.98
CA TYR A 238 5.93 -8.63 4.80
C TYR A 238 6.52 -8.48 6.21
N ARG A 239 7.63 -7.78 6.39
CA ARG A 239 8.17 -7.46 7.72
C ARG A 239 7.19 -6.58 8.51
N ALA A 240 6.62 -5.57 7.88
CA ALA A 240 5.62 -4.72 8.52
C ALA A 240 4.33 -5.49 8.87
N VAL A 241 3.93 -6.48 8.06
CA VAL A 241 2.87 -7.44 8.40
C VAL A 241 3.25 -8.24 9.64
N TYR A 242 4.47 -8.79 9.66
CA TYR A 242 5.01 -9.57 10.78
C TYR A 242 5.12 -8.77 12.08
N ASP A 243 5.41 -7.46 12.01
CA ASP A 243 5.48 -6.61 13.18
C ASP A 243 4.13 -6.38 13.88
N THR A 244 3.03 -6.64 13.17
CA THR A 244 1.65 -6.46 13.64
C THR A 244 1.32 -7.46 14.77
N PRO A 245 0.81 -7.01 15.94
CA PRO A 245 0.50 -7.90 17.08
C PRO A 245 -0.43 -9.06 16.73
N SER A 246 -1.51 -8.81 15.97
CA SER A 246 -2.46 -9.84 15.51
C SER A 246 -1.80 -11.00 14.75
N VAL A 247 -0.74 -10.72 13.98
CA VAL A 247 0.00 -11.77 13.24
C VAL A 247 1.03 -12.46 14.13
N LYS A 248 1.57 -11.76 15.13
CA LYS A 248 2.50 -12.35 16.12
C LYS A 248 1.81 -13.37 17.03
N ASP A 249 0.51 -13.22 17.26
CA ASP A 249 -0.28 -14.10 18.12
C ASP A 249 -0.71 -15.40 17.37
N ASP A 250 -0.85 -15.36 16.04
CA ASP A 250 -1.28 -16.51 15.22
C ASP A 250 -0.09 -17.37 14.72
N GLU A 251 0.02 -18.60 15.24
CA GLU A 251 1.23 -19.43 15.01
C GLU A 251 1.46 -19.86 13.55
N PHE A 252 0.39 -20.02 12.79
CA PHE A 252 0.44 -20.44 11.39
C PHE A 252 0.80 -19.28 10.46
N LYS A 253 0.18 -18.11 10.69
CA LYS A 253 0.37 -16.92 9.84
C LYS A 253 1.78 -16.35 9.97
N TRP A 254 2.37 -16.31 11.18
CA TRP A 254 3.73 -15.80 11.29
C TRP A 254 4.76 -16.72 10.62
N LYS A 255 4.55 -18.04 10.62
CA LYS A 255 5.43 -19.00 9.92
C LYS A 255 5.39 -18.79 8.42
N ASP A 256 4.20 -18.62 7.84
CA ASP A 256 4.04 -18.41 6.40
C ASP A 256 4.55 -17.04 5.95
N VAL A 257 4.31 -15.99 6.75
CA VAL A 257 4.89 -14.67 6.50
C VAL A 257 6.41 -14.72 6.60
N LEU A 258 6.97 -15.38 7.61
CA LEU A 258 8.42 -15.51 7.77
C LEU A 258 9.06 -16.27 6.61
N ARG A 259 8.46 -17.39 6.18
CA ARG A 259 8.88 -18.11 4.96
C ARG A 259 8.91 -17.21 3.74
N SER A 260 7.85 -16.45 3.54
CA SER A 260 7.73 -15.51 2.41
C SER A 260 8.82 -14.44 2.49
N ILE A 261 9.10 -13.88 3.68
CA ILE A 261 10.20 -12.93 3.88
C ILE A 261 11.53 -13.53 3.45
N VAL A 262 11.86 -14.74 3.93
CA VAL A 262 13.14 -15.41 3.59
C VAL A 262 13.29 -15.57 2.07
N TYR A 263 12.25 -16.03 1.39
CA TYR A 263 12.30 -16.25 -0.06
C TYR A 263 12.48 -14.95 -0.84
N PHE A 264 11.75 -13.88 -0.48
CA PHE A 264 11.87 -12.60 -1.19
C PHE A 264 13.21 -11.91 -0.95
N ILE A 265 13.85 -12.10 0.21
CA ILE A 265 15.15 -11.50 0.52
C ILE A 265 16.27 -12.12 -0.31
N ILE A 266 16.17 -13.42 -0.56
CA ILE A 266 17.16 -14.15 -1.36
C ILE A 266 16.99 -13.84 -2.85
N LEU A 267 15.76 -13.57 -3.29
CA LEU A 267 15.48 -13.11 -4.66
C LEU A 267 15.93 -11.67 -4.90
N ALA A 268 15.97 -10.84 -3.86
CA ALA A 268 16.38 -9.45 -3.97
C ALA A 268 17.87 -9.34 -4.41
N PRO A 269 18.19 -8.40 -5.32
CA PRO A 269 19.57 -8.11 -5.66
C PRO A 269 20.35 -7.66 -4.42
N PHE A 270 21.66 -7.87 -4.45
CA PHE A 270 22.50 -7.41 -3.36
C PHE A 270 22.58 -5.89 -3.35
N ASP A 271 22.20 -5.34 -2.21
CA ASP A 271 22.31 -3.94 -1.87
C ASP A 271 22.70 -3.85 -0.39
N ASN A 272 23.20 -2.70 0.04
CA ASN A 272 23.51 -2.46 1.44
C ASN A 272 22.28 -2.67 2.32
N GLU A 273 21.10 -2.29 1.83
CA GLU A 273 19.82 -2.54 2.51
C GLU A 273 19.50 -4.04 2.64
N GLN A 274 19.80 -4.83 1.61
CA GLN A 274 19.56 -6.27 1.60
C GLN A 274 20.48 -7.00 2.59
N SER A 275 21.76 -6.60 2.66
CA SER A 275 22.73 -7.13 3.62
C SER A 275 22.31 -6.88 5.07
N ASP A 276 21.88 -5.64 5.38
CA ASP A 276 21.38 -5.28 6.71
C ASP A 276 20.09 -6.04 7.05
N LEU A 277 19.15 -6.15 6.12
CA LEU A 277 17.92 -6.92 6.31
C LEU A 277 18.18 -8.40 6.60
N ILE A 278 19.11 -9.04 5.87
CA ILE A 278 19.51 -10.43 6.09
C ILE A 278 20.02 -10.62 7.52
N HIS A 279 20.98 -9.81 7.96
CA HIS A 279 21.56 -9.97 9.28
C HIS A 279 20.56 -9.69 10.41
N ARG A 280 19.61 -8.76 10.22
CA ARG A 280 18.52 -8.55 11.19
C ARG A 280 17.63 -9.79 11.30
N ILE A 281 17.32 -10.45 10.19
CA ILE A 281 16.45 -11.64 10.20
C ILE A 281 17.18 -12.88 10.71
N GLU A 282 18.48 -12.97 10.46
CA GLU A 282 19.34 -13.99 11.09
C GLU A 282 19.38 -13.84 12.62
N SER A 283 19.30 -12.61 13.13
CA SER A 283 19.29 -12.34 14.57
C SER A 283 17.96 -12.70 15.26
N ASP A 284 16.88 -12.92 14.50
CA ASP A 284 15.56 -13.23 15.06
C ASP A 284 15.50 -14.68 15.60
N THR A 285 15.24 -14.82 16.89
CA THR A 285 15.14 -16.12 17.60
C THR A 285 14.04 -17.04 17.02
N ARG A 286 13.00 -16.47 16.42
CA ARG A 286 11.89 -17.22 15.81
C ARG A 286 12.28 -17.92 14.51
N LEU A 287 13.36 -17.48 13.85
CA LEU A 287 13.92 -18.17 12.69
C LEU A 287 14.51 -19.55 13.07
N GLN A 288 14.99 -19.71 14.30
CA GLN A 288 15.56 -20.97 14.78
C GLN A 288 14.50 -22.08 14.92
N LEU A 289 13.21 -21.72 15.02
CA LEU A 289 12.09 -22.68 15.01
C LEU A 289 11.84 -23.28 13.62
N LEU A 290 12.44 -22.69 12.57
CA LEU A 290 12.34 -23.07 11.18
C LEU A 290 13.75 -23.45 10.66
N PRO A 291 14.21 -24.69 10.90
CA PRO A 291 15.59 -25.08 10.63
C PRO A 291 15.96 -24.94 9.14
N MET A 292 15.04 -25.23 8.21
CA MET A 292 15.30 -25.19 6.77
C MET A 292 15.55 -23.77 6.25
N GLU A 293 14.71 -22.82 6.64
CA GLU A 293 14.81 -21.41 6.26
C GLU A 293 16.03 -20.76 6.92
N SER A 294 16.40 -21.22 8.13
CA SER A 294 17.62 -20.78 8.81
C SER A 294 18.90 -21.28 8.14
N GLU A 295 18.92 -22.52 7.63
CA GLU A 295 20.05 -23.06 6.86
C GLU A 295 20.21 -22.31 5.55
N LEU A 296 19.09 -22.02 4.87
CA LEU A 296 19.09 -21.23 3.64
C LEU A 296 19.69 -19.84 3.87
N ILE A 297 19.25 -19.11 4.90
CA ILE A 297 19.83 -17.79 5.22
C ILE A 297 21.32 -17.90 5.56
N LYS A 298 21.71 -18.90 6.37
CA LYS A 298 23.11 -19.14 6.70
C LYS A 298 23.98 -19.37 5.47
N CYS A 299 23.48 -20.11 4.48
CA CYS A 299 24.19 -20.31 3.23
C CYS A 299 24.44 -19.00 2.46
N PHE A 300 23.59 -17.97 2.62
CA PHE A 300 23.78 -16.65 2.00
C PHE A 300 24.53 -15.64 2.88
N THR A 301 24.59 -15.85 4.21
CA THR A 301 25.36 -14.98 5.13
C THR A 301 26.83 -15.36 5.20
N VAL A 302 27.13 -16.66 5.11
CA VAL A 302 28.51 -17.13 5.06
C VAL A 302 29.09 -16.86 3.68
N ASP A 303 30.29 -16.28 3.64
CA ASP A 303 31.05 -16.04 2.40
C ASP A 303 31.64 -17.37 1.83
N GLU A 304 30.78 -18.36 1.60
CA GLU A 304 31.15 -19.69 1.08
C GLU A 304 30.54 -19.94 -0.30
N LEU A 305 31.26 -20.69 -1.14
CA LEU A 305 30.79 -21.00 -2.49
C LEU A 305 29.68 -22.05 -2.46
N MET A 306 28.56 -21.75 -3.11
CA MET A 306 27.41 -22.64 -3.23
C MET A 306 27.34 -23.28 -4.62
N ARG A 307 27.17 -24.60 -4.68
CA ARG A 307 26.89 -25.28 -5.95
C ARG A 307 25.40 -25.31 -6.22
N TRP A 308 25.00 -24.75 -7.36
CA TRP A 308 23.59 -24.69 -7.77
C TRP A 308 22.88 -26.05 -7.78
N PRO A 309 23.47 -27.15 -8.29
CA PRO A 309 22.81 -28.46 -8.29
C PRO A 309 22.43 -28.97 -6.90
N ARG A 310 23.25 -28.63 -5.88
CA ARG A 310 23.00 -29.03 -4.50
C ARG A 310 21.85 -28.24 -3.87
N ILE A 311 21.67 -26.99 -4.27
CA ILE A 311 20.53 -26.16 -3.86
C ILE A 311 19.25 -26.65 -4.51
N ASP A 312 19.30 -27.01 -5.80
CA ASP A 312 18.14 -27.52 -6.55
C ASP A 312 17.64 -28.86 -5.96
N GLU A 313 18.54 -29.78 -5.61
CA GLU A 313 18.15 -31.06 -5.00
C GLU A 313 17.57 -30.91 -3.59
N ILE A 314 18.16 -30.05 -2.75
CA ILE A 314 17.76 -29.90 -1.34
C ILE A 314 16.50 -29.04 -1.22
N TYR A 315 16.46 -27.91 -1.91
CA TYR A 315 15.43 -26.91 -1.75
C TYR A 315 14.38 -26.94 -2.87
N GLY A 316 14.68 -27.49 -4.05
CA GLY A 316 13.76 -27.49 -5.20
C GLY A 316 12.44 -28.23 -4.95
N VAL A 317 12.46 -29.33 -4.19
CA VAL A 317 11.24 -30.10 -3.87
C VAL A 317 10.31 -29.36 -2.91
N GLN A 318 10.85 -28.52 -2.03
CA GLN A 318 10.09 -27.76 -1.04
C GLN A 318 9.67 -26.40 -1.59
N LEU A 319 10.57 -25.70 -2.30
CA LEU A 319 10.29 -24.40 -2.90
C LEU A 319 9.20 -24.49 -3.97
N ARG A 320 9.22 -25.52 -4.84
CA ARG A 320 8.18 -25.73 -5.86
C ARG A 320 6.78 -26.05 -5.29
N LYS A 321 6.68 -26.38 -3.99
CA LYS A 321 5.38 -26.58 -3.31
C LYS A 321 4.83 -25.29 -2.69
N VAL A 322 5.66 -24.25 -2.54
CA VAL A 322 5.24 -22.98 -1.96
C VAL A 322 4.61 -22.12 -3.04
N ALA A 323 3.48 -21.48 -2.73
CA ALA A 323 2.71 -20.60 -3.62
C ALA A 323 3.54 -19.47 -4.30
N VAL A 324 4.71 -19.14 -3.74
CA VAL A 324 5.64 -18.14 -4.26
C VAL A 324 6.39 -18.63 -5.52
N PHE A 325 6.61 -19.94 -5.66
CA PHE A 325 7.31 -20.59 -6.78
C PHE A 325 6.43 -21.61 -7.52
N ASP A 326 5.10 -21.47 -7.45
CA ASP A 326 4.21 -22.40 -8.13
C ASP A 326 4.46 -22.38 -9.64
N VAL A 327 4.69 -23.57 -10.20
CA VAL A 327 4.96 -23.85 -11.62
C VAL A 327 3.77 -23.44 -12.51
N SER A 328 2.58 -23.29 -11.92
CA SER A 328 1.35 -22.90 -12.61
C SER A 328 1.35 -21.45 -13.11
N SER A 329 2.25 -20.59 -12.61
CA SER A 329 2.36 -19.19 -13.05
C SER A 329 3.65 -18.93 -13.83
N PRO A 330 3.61 -18.27 -15.01
CA PRO A 330 4.82 -17.86 -15.73
C PRO A 330 5.73 -16.92 -14.91
N LYS A 331 5.23 -16.35 -13.81
CA LYS A 331 6.04 -15.59 -12.84
C LYS A 331 6.81 -16.47 -11.85
N GLY A 332 6.36 -17.69 -11.60
CA GLY A 332 7.06 -18.68 -10.76
C GLY A 332 8.37 -19.14 -11.40
N GLU A 333 8.34 -19.42 -12.70
CA GLU A 333 9.55 -19.78 -13.47
C GLU A 333 10.56 -18.63 -13.52
N LYS A 334 10.09 -17.39 -13.71
CA LYS A 334 10.97 -16.20 -13.63
C LYS A 334 11.64 -16.06 -12.27
N ARG A 335 10.92 -16.29 -11.17
CA ARG A 335 11.49 -16.26 -9.82
C ARG A 335 12.50 -17.38 -9.60
N TRP A 336 12.31 -18.53 -10.24
CA TRP A 336 13.28 -19.62 -10.21
C TRP A 336 14.58 -19.25 -10.96
N ASP A 337 14.46 -18.65 -12.13
CA ASP A 337 15.61 -18.12 -12.88
C ASP A 337 16.32 -16.99 -12.13
N ASP A 338 15.57 -16.12 -11.47
CA ASP A 338 16.14 -15.06 -10.63
C ASP A 338 16.90 -15.63 -9.44
N LEU A 339 16.36 -16.67 -8.76
CA LEU A 339 17.09 -17.37 -7.70
C LEU A 339 18.42 -17.94 -8.21
N ARG A 340 18.42 -18.55 -9.41
CA ARG A 340 19.63 -19.06 -10.06
C ARG A 340 20.64 -17.95 -10.30
N LYS A 341 20.21 -16.81 -10.85
CA LYS A 341 21.07 -15.64 -11.05
C LYS A 341 21.67 -15.18 -9.73
N ARG A 342 20.88 -15.05 -8.66
CA ARG A 342 21.35 -14.58 -7.34
C ARG A 342 22.41 -15.50 -6.72
N VAL A 343 22.26 -16.82 -6.85
CA VAL A 343 23.29 -17.77 -6.38
C VAL A 343 24.59 -17.58 -7.16
N ILE A 344 24.52 -17.40 -8.47
CA ILE A 344 25.71 -17.15 -9.31
C ILE A 344 26.37 -15.82 -8.92
N GLU A 345 25.58 -14.76 -8.71
CA GLU A 345 26.10 -13.45 -8.27
C GLU A 345 26.78 -13.52 -6.89
N HIS A 346 26.18 -14.24 -5.94
CA HIS A 346 26.80 -14.48 -4.63
C HIS A 346 28.15 -15.19 -4.78
N ASN A 347 28.20 -16.26 -5.59
CA ASN A 347 29.46 -16.99 -5.84
C ASN A 347 30.53 -16.10 -6.47
N ILE A 348 30.18 -15.24 -7.44
CA ILE A 348 31.13 -14.31 -8.06
C ILE A 348 31.63 -13.30 -7.03
N ARG A 349 30.78 -12.82 -6.11
CA ARG A 349 31.19 -11.92 -5.03
C ARG A 349 32.17 -12.58 -4.06
N VAL A 350 31.88 -13.80 -3.64
CA VAL A 350 32.77 -14.61 -2.80
C VAL A 350 34.12 -14.78 -3.50
N VAL A 351 34.11 -15.15 -4.79
CA VAL A 351 35.34 -15.27 -5.57
C VAL A 351 36.09 -13.94 -5.67
N ALA A 352 35.42 -12.82 -5.85
CA ALA A 352 36.05 -11.50 -5.93
C ALA A 352 36.71 -11.07 -4.60
N LYS A 353 36.19 -11.51 -3.45
CA LYS A 353 36.81 -11.26 -2.14
C LYS A 353 38.09 -12.06 -1.93
N TYR A 354 38.10 -13.34 -2.33
CA TYR A 354 39.20 -14.26 -2.01
C TYR A 354 40.25 -14.38 -3.12
N TYR A 355 39.91 -14.14 -4.38
CA TYR A 355 40.80 -14.33 -5.52
C TYR A 355 41.17 -12.99 -6.17
N THR A 356 42.47 -12.74 -6.33
CA THR A 356 42.98 -11.60 -7.12
C THR A 356 42.97 -11.90 -8.61
N ARG A 357 43.38 -13.12 -8.99
CA ARG A 357 43.41 -13.63 -10.36
C ARG A 357 42.86 -15.05 -10.40
N ILE A 358 41.99 -15.34 -11.36
CA ILE A 358 41.44 -16.68 -11.58
C ILE A 358 41.43 -17.02 -13.07
N HIS A 359 41.71 -18.27 -13.41
CA HIS A 359 41.52 -18.76 -14.77
C HIS A 359 40.04 -18.99 -15.06
N THR A 360 39.58 -18.63 -16.27
CA THR A 360 38.19 -18.82 -16.71
C THR A 360 37.75 -20.29 -16.58
N SER A 361 38.62 -21.25 -16.90
CA SER A 361 38.33 -22.68 -16.76
C SER A 361 37.99 -23.10 -15.32
N ARG A 362 38.67 -22.50 -14.33
CA ARG A 362 38.39 -22.78 -12.92
C ARG A 362 37.10 -22.10 -12.48
N LEU A 363 36.90 -20.85 -12.90
CA LEU A 363 35.67 -20.09 -12.61
C LEU A 363 34.43 -20.82 -13.15
N LYS A 364 34.51 -21.36 -14.37
CA LYS A 364 33.49 -22.21 -14.99
C LYS A 364 33.09 -23.40 -14.11
N THR A 365 34.08 -24.09 -13.55
CA THR A 365 33.87 -25.26 -12.69
C THR A 365 33.27 -24.89 -11.34
N LEU A 366 33.49 -23.65 -10.88
CA LEU A 366 32.93 -23.16 -9.61
C LEU A 366 31.49 -22.67 -9.78
N LEU A 367 31.14 -22.13 -10.95
CA LEU A 367 29.82 -21.59 -11.25
C LEU A 367 28.88 -22.60 -11.93
N ASP A 368 29.40 -23.73 -12.42
CA ASP A 368 28.65 -24.73 -13.21
C ASP A 368 27.96 -24.12 -14.45
N LEU A 369 28.61 -23.16 -15.11
CA LEU A 369 28.10 -22.44 -16.28
C LEU A 369 28.94 -22.69 -17.54
N SER A 370 28.43 -22.25 -18.69
CA SER A 370 29.25 -22.17 -19.91
C SER A 370 30.20 -20.96 -19.86
N ASP A 371 31.23 -20.98 -20.70
CA ASP A 371 32.21 -19.88 -20.78
C ASP A 371 31.55 -18.57 -21.24
N GLN A 372 30.59 -18.65 -22.18
CA GLN A 372 29.87 -17.50 -22.71
C GLN A 372 28.95 -16.87 -21.66
N GLU A 373 28.16 -17.69 -20.97
CA GLU A 373 27.26 -17.20 -19.91
C GLU A 373 28.04 -16.56 -18.76
N THR A 374 29.17 -17.17 -18.36
CA THR A 374 30.03 -16.63 -17.30
C THR A 374 30.54 -15.23 -17.65
N GLU A 375 30.92 -14.99 -18.92
CA GLU A 375 31.34 -13.66 -19.38
C GLU A 375 30.19 -12.65 -19.40
N THR A 376 28.99 -13.06 -19.79
CA THR A 376 27.81 -12.19 -19.78
C THR A 376 27.47 -11.77 -18.35
N TYR A 377 27.37 -12.71 -17.42
CA TYR A 377 27.07 -12.41 -16.01
C TYR A 377 28.13 -11.54 -15.34
N LEU A 378 29.42 -11.79 -15.63
CA LEU A 378 30.49 -10.91 -15.14
C LEU A 378 30.36 -9.49 -15.70
N SER A 379 30.01 -9.37 -16.98
CA SER A 379 29.88 -8.07 -17.65
C SER A 379 28.69 -7.27 -17.09
N ASP A 380 27.57 -7.93 -16.81
CA ASP A 380 26.40 -7.33 -16.18
C ASP A 380 26.71 -6.83 -14.76
N LEU A 381 27.41 -7.64 -13.96
CA LEU A 381 27.81 -7.28 -12.59
C LEU A 381 28.81 -6.12 -12.52
N VAL A 382 29.73 -6.04 -13.50
CA VAL A 382 30.65 -4.90 -13.62
C VAL A 382 29.89 -3.64 -14.04
N THR A 383 28.91 -3.76 -14.93
CA THR A 383 28.08 -2.62 -15.39
C THR A 383 27.19 -2.09 -14.26
N GLN A 384 26.66 -2.97 -13.40
CA GLN A 384 25.89 -2.61 -12.20
C GLN A 384 26.78 -1.99 -11.10
N GLY A 385 28.10 -2.08 -11.21
CA GLY A 385 29.04 -1.53 -10.24
C GLY A 385 29.18 -2.35 -8.95
N THR A 386 28.59 -3.54 -8.88
CA THR A 386 28.64 -4.41 -7.69
C THR A 386 30.05 -4.98 -7.47
N ILE A 387 30.78 -5.29 -8.54
CA ILE A 387 32.11 -5.91 -8.49
C ILE A 387 33.02 -5.26 -9.54
N TYR A 388 34.30 -5.14 -9.21
CA TYR A 388 35.33 -4.80 -10.18
C TYR A 388 35.92 -6.08 -10.78
N ALA A 389 35.85 -6.25 -12.10
CA ALA A 389 36.51 -7.36 -12.79
C ALA A 389 37.01 -6.92 -14.17
N ARG A 390 38.19 -7.41 -14.55
CA ARG A 390 38.74 -7.31 -15.90
C ARG A 390 38.96 -8.69 -16.49
N ILE A 391 38.42 -8.92 -17.69
CA ILE A 391 38.51 -10.20 -18.40
C ILE A 391 39.56 -10.06 -19.52
N ASN A 392 40.59 -10.91 -19.48
CA ASN A 392 41.51 -11.07 -20.60
C ASN A 392 41.10 -12.30 -21.44
N ARG A 393 40.43 -12.07 -22.58
CA ARG A 393 39.86 -13.15 -23.42
C ARG A 393 40.92 -14.08 -24.04
N PRO A 394 42.03 -13.59 -24.64
CA PRO A 394 43.09 -14.46 -25.15
C PRO A 394 43.79 -15.30 -24.08
N GLU A 395 44.09 -14.71 -22.92
CA GLU A 395 44.82 -15.41 -21.84
C GLU A 395 43.89 -16.23 -20.92
N ARG A 396 42.57 -16.03 -21.01
CA ARG A 396 41.54 -16.66 -20.17
C ARG A 396 41.78 -16.44 -18.67
N ILE A 397 42.14 -15.21 -18.32
CA ILE A 397 42.36 -14.78 -16.93
C ILE A 397 41.37 -13.67 -16.59
N VAL A 398 40.71 -13.82 -15.45
CA VAL A 398 39.87 -12.79 -14.83
C VAL A 398 40.63 -12.22 -13.63
N THR A 399 40.73 -10.90 -13.61
CA THR A 399 41.40 -10.11 -12.56
C THR A 399 40.34 -9.33 -11.79
N PHE A 400 40.24 -9.54 -10.48
CA PHE A 400 39.29 -8.82 -9.60
C PHE A 400 39.95 -7.66 -8.86
N ASP A 401 41.28 -7.57 -8.89
CA ASP A 401 42.00 -6.49 -8.22
C ASP A 401 41.86 -5.18 -8.99
N LYS A 402 41.61 -4.09 -8.25
CA LYS A 402 41.58 -2.75 -8.82
C LYS A 402 43.02 -2.34 -9.15
N PRO A 403 43.26 -1.62 -10.27
CA PRO A 403 44.58 -1.08 -10.53
C PRO A 403 44.93 -0.14 -9.38
N LYS A 404 45.92 -0.55 -8.57
CA LYS A 404 46.41 0.25 -7.45
C LYS A 404 47.36 1.30 -8.00
N ASP A 405 47.12 2.56 -7.67
CA ASP A 405 48.07 3.63 -7.95
C ASP A 405 49.22 3.58 -6.93
N ALA A 406 50.39 4.13 -7.29
CA ALA A 406 51.55 4.19 -6.40
C ALA A 406 51.21 4.87 -5.05
N ASN A 407 50.28 5.83 -5.06
CA ASN A 407 49.79 6.50 -3.86
C ASN A 407 48.96 5.56 -2.97
N ASP A 408 48.13 4.69 -3.54
CA ASP A 408 47.30 3.75 -2.78
C ASP A 408 48.17 2.72 -2.07
N VAL A 409 49.23 2.24 -2.73
CA VAL A 409 50.21 1.33 -2.12
C VAL A 409 50.94 2.00 -0.96
N LEU A 410 51.33 3.27 -1.11
CA LEU A 410 51.97 4.04 -0.04
C LEU A 410 51.01 4.31 1.12
N ASN A 411 49.73 4.58 0.83
CA ASN A 411 48.70 4.78 1.85
C ASN A 411 48.40 3.48 2.63
N GLU A 412 48.28 2.35 1.94
CA GLU A 412 48.11 1.03 2.56
C GLU A 412 49.30 0.69 3.44
N TRP A 413 50.53 0.93 2.96
CA TRP A 413 51.75 0.74 3.73
C TRP A 413 51.84 1.66 4.96
N SER A 414 51.47 2.93 4.82
CA SER A 414 51.40 3.90 5.93
C SER A 414 50.37 3.49 7.00
N SER A 415 49.20 3.00 6.58
CA SER A 415 48.17 2.47 7.48
C SER A 415 48.66 1.23 8.24
N ASN A 416 49.38 0.34 7.56
CA ASN A 416 49.97 -0.85 8.18
C ASN A 416 51.05 -0.48 9.22
N ILE A 417 51.91 0.50 8.93
CA ILE A 417 52.90 0.99 9.91
C ILE A 417 52.21 1.63 11.11
N SER A 418 51.18 2.44 10.87
CA SER A 418 50.42 3.08 11.95
C SER A 418 49.76 2.04 12.86
N SER A 419 49.17 0.99 12.26
CA SER A 419 48.58 -0.14 12.99
C SER A 419 49.63 -0.94 13.77
N LEU A 420 50.81 -1.17 13.18
CA LEU A 420 51.92 -1.86 13.84
C LEU A 420 52.46 -1.06 15.03
N LEU A 421 52.63 0.25 14.90
CA LEU A 421 53.06 1.10 16.00
C LEU A 421 52.03 1.12 17.13
N GLY A 422 50.72 1.20 16.80
CA GLY A 422 49.65 1.09 17.80
C GLY A 422 49.64 -0.27 18.51
N LEU A 423 49.89 -1.36 17.79
CA LEU A 423 50.02 -2.69 18.40
C LEU A 423 51.26 -2.79 19.31
N VAL A 424 52.38 -2.18 18.95
CA VAL A 424 53.60 -2.16 19.78
C VAL A 424 53.39 -1.35 21.06
N GLU A 425 52.72 -0.19 20.98
CA GLU A 425 52.41 0.63 22.14
C GLU A 425 51.45 -0.08 23.11
N THR A 426 50.38 -0.69 22.58
CA THR A 426 49.44 -1.49 23.39
C THR A 426 50.12 -2.69 24.03
N LEU A 427 51.00 -3.40 23.33
CA LEU A 427 51.81 -4.48 23.91
C LEU A 427 52.76 -3.96 24.99
N SER A 428 53.42 -2.83 24.80
CA SER A 428 54.31 -2.21 25.80
C SER A 428 53.57 -1.88 27.10
N HIS A 429 52.35 -1.33 26.98
CA HIS A 429 51.48 -1.08 28.15
C HIS A 429 51.05 -2.37 28.85
N LEU A 430 50.70 -3.41 28.09
CA LEU A 430 50.34 -4.73 28.64
C LEU A 430 51.52 -5.38 29.37
N ILE A 431 52.72 -5.32 28.80
CA ILE A 431 53.95 -5.82 29.43
C ILE A 431 54.24 -5.06 30.72
N SER A 432 54.16 -3.73 30.69
CA SER A 432 54.38 -2.90 31.90
C SER A 432 53.37 -3.24 33.00
N LYS A 433 52.12 -3.53 32.63
CA LYS A 433 51.07 -3.94 33.57
C LYS A 433 51.35 -5.32 34.17
N GLU A 434 51.79 -6.29 33.37
CA GLU A 434 52.18 -7.62 33.85
C GLU A 434 53.45 -7.59 34.72
N GLU A 435 54.42 -6.74 34.38
CA GLU A 435 55.64 -6.55 35.18
C GLU A 435 55.30 -5.98 36.57
N MET A 436 54.39 -5.00 36.66
CA MET A 436 53.93 -4.49 37.96
C MET A 436 53.16 -5.51 38.80
N ILE A 437 52.50 -6.50 38.18
CA ILE A 437 51.78 -7.56 38.88
C ILE A 437 52.75 -8.65 39.34
N SER A 438 53.68 -9.05 38.50
CA SER A 438 54.70 -10.07 38.81
C SER A 438 55.75 -9.59 39.81
N VAL A 439 56.04 -8.29 39.88
CA VAL A 439 56.90 -7.70 40.93
C VAL A 439 56.18 -7.56 42.28
N LYS A 440 54.84 -7.62 42.31
CA LYS A 440 54.02 -7.55 43.53
C LYS A 440 53.66 -8.92 44.12
N ALA A 441 53.85 -10.00 43.38
CA ALA A 441 53.74 -11.38 43.85
C ALA A 441 55.10 -11.86 44.36
#